data_AF-T1EJT5-F1
#
_entry.id   AF-T1EJT5-F1
#
_cell.length_a   1.000
_cell.length_b   1.000
_cell.length_c   1.000
_cell.angle_alpha   90.00
_cell.angle_beta   90.00
_cell.angle_gamma   90.00
#
_symmetry.space_group_name_H-M   'P 1'
#
loop_
_entity.id
_entity.type
_entity.pdbx_description
1 polymer ?
#
loop_
_entity_poly.entity_id
_entity_poly.type
_entity_poly.pdbx_seq_one_letter_code
_entity_poly.pdbx_strand_id
1 'polypeptide(L)'
;VSERWKNCIAIGKQLSGTRFISFKTPLDDEYFTHHLPPNLAPFTPNLLVDEVKRQNFSLGLLIDLIKGKNYYNERSLTNFGIEYKKIYICGCKLSDARLVREF
;
A
#
# COMPACT_ATOMS: atom_id res chain seq x y z
N VAL A 1 -1.43 9.13 -11.81
CA VAL A 1 -2.56 8.62 -11.00
C VAL A 1 -3.85 8.70 -11.81
N SER A 2 -4.69 7.65 -11.80
CA SER A 2 -5.94 7.59 -12.57
C SER A 2 -7.16 8.07 -11.78
N GLU A 3 -8.26 8.43 -12.45
CA GLU A 3 -9.56 8.72 -11.81
C GLU A 3 -10.05 7.59 -10.87
N ARG A 4 -9.81 6.33 -11.24
CA ARG A 4 -10.16 5.18 -10.40
C ARG A 4 -9.45 5.21 -9.05
N TRP A 5 -8.20 5.67 -9.01
CA TRP A 5 -7.43 5.76 -7.76
C TRP A 5 -7.98 6.86 -6.85
N LYS A 6 -8.39 8.00 -7.43
CA LYS A 6 -8.96 9.15 -6.70
C LYS A 6 -10.25 8.76 -5.98
N ASN A 7 -11.09 7.96 -6.65
CA ASN A 7 -12.38 7.50 -6.14
C ASN A 7 -12.32 6.17 -5.36
N CYS A 8 -11.14 5.55 -5.25
CA CYS A 8 -10.97 4.30 -4.51
C CYS A 8 -10.82 4.57 -3.01
N ILE A 9 -11.48 3.75 -2.20
CA ILE A 9 -11.30 3.71 -0.74
C ILE A 9 -9.82 3.46 -0.44
N ALA A 10 -9.25 4.26 0.47
CA ALA A 10 -7.83 4.23 0.76
C ALA A 10 -7.37 2.90 1.39
N ILE A 11 -8.10 2.44 2.41
CA ILE A 11 -7.83 1.22 3.15
C ILE A 11 -9.14 0.45 3.42
N GLY A 12 -9.05 -0.87 3.42
CA GLY A 12 -10.13 -1.75 3.88
C GLY A 12 -10.05 -2.03 5.39
N LYS A 13 -10.92 -2.92 5.86
CA LYS A 13 -10.78 -3.56 7.18
C LYS A 13 -9.86 -4.78 7.08
N GLN A 14 -9.38 -5.26 8.23
CA GLN A 14 -8.79 -6.59 8.33
C GLN A 14 -9.74 -7.63 7.72
N LEU A 15 -9.22 -8.46 6.83
CA LEU A 15 -9.95 -9.56 6.25
C LEU A 15 -10.16 -10.65 7.31
N SER A 16 -11.41 -10.98 7.59
CA SER A 16 -11.81 -11.94 8.62
C SER A 16 -11.05 -13.26 8.49
N GLY A 17 -10.51 -13.76 9.60
CA GLY A 17 -9.74 -15.01 9.64
C GLY A 17 -8.30 -14.89 9.13
N THR A 18 -7.82 -13.69 8.77
CA THR A 18 -6.45 -13.45 8.31
C THR A 18 -5.82 -12.26 9.04
N ARG A 19 -4.52 -12.00 8.84
CA ARG A 19 -3.87 -10.77 9.33
C ARG A 19 -3.76 -9.68 8.25
N PHE A 20 -4.43 -9.86 7.11
CA PHE A 20 -4.29 -8.98 5.95
C PHE A 20 -5.26 -7.80 6.02
N ILE A 21 -4.76 -6.62 5.69
CA ILE A 21 -5.53 -5.42 5.39
C ILE A 21 -5.20 -5.04 3.94
N SER A 22 -6.22 -4.84 3.12
CA SER A 22 -6.04 -4.35 1.74
C SER A 22 -6.08 -2.83 1.71
N PHE A 23 -5.30 -2.22 0.83
CA PHE A 23 -5.25 -0.77 0.65
C PHE A 23 -4.91 -0.44 -0.81
N LYS A 24 -5.27 0.75 -1.27
CA LYS A 24 -4.82 1.26 -2.58
C LYS A 24 -3.35 1.69 -2.47
N THR A 25 -2.65 1.83 -3.58
CA THR A 25 -1.28 2.35 -3.60
C THR A 25 -1.15 3.71 -2.89
N PRO A 26 -0.33 3.87 -1.84
CA PRO A 26 0.00 5.19 -1.31
C PRO A 26 0.90 5.96 -2.28
N LEU A 27 0.94 7.28 -2.16
CA LEU A 27 1.80 8.16 -2.96
C LEU A 27 2.63 9.06 -2.03
N ASP A 28 3.84 9.44 -2.43
CA ASP A 28 4.64 10.40 -1.66
C ASP A 28 3.99 11.79 -1.63
N ASP A 29 4.31 12.56 -0.60
CA ASP A 29 3.82 13.94 -0.41
C ASP A 29 4.10 14.81 -1.65
N GLU A 30 5.32 14.71 -2.21
CA GLU A 30 5.72 15.44 -3.42
C GLU A 30 4.79 15.12 -4.61
N TYR A 31 4.35 13.88 -4.73
CA TYR A 31 3.43 13.48 -5.80
C TYR A 31 2.07 14.15 -5.64
N PHE A 32 1.54 14.23 -4.41
CA PHE A 32 0.29 14.95 -4.15
C PHE A 32 0.44 16.43 -4.49
N THR A 33 1.50 17.09 -4.02
CA THR A 33 1.73 18.51 -4.25
C THR A 33 1.83 18.89 -5.73
N HIS A 34 2.51 18.07 -6.54
CA HIS A 34 2.79 18.41 -7.93
C HIS A 34 1.77 17.88 -8.94
N HIS A 35 1.01 16.84 -8.58
CA HIS A 35 0.21 16.10 -9.57
C HIS A 35 -1.25 15.91 -9.19
N LEU A 36 -1.67 16.28 -7.98
CA LEU A 36 -3.04 16.08 -7.52
C LEU A 36 -3.71 17.38 -7.06
N PRO A 37 -5.05 17.48 -7.18
CA PRO A 37 -5.79 18.64 -6.70
C PRO A 37 -5.61 18.85 -5.19
N PRO A 38 -5.45 20.08 -4.70
CA PRO A 38 -5.25 20.36 -3.28
C PRO A 38 -6.39 19.90 -2.36
N ASN A 39 -7.61 19.75 -2.90
CA ASN A 39 -8.79 19.30 -2.17
C ASN A 39 -8.93 17.76 -2.10
N LEU A 40 -8.05 17.01 -2.77
CA LEU A 40 -8.07 15.55 -2.69
C LEU A 40 -7.41 15.11 -1.39
N ALA A 41 -8.10 14.26 -0.62
CA ALA A 41 -7.54 13.72 0.61
C ALA A 41 -6.24 12.93 0.33
N PRO A 42 -5.13 13.24 1.04
CA PRO A 42 -3.87 12.54 0.84
C PRO A 42 -3.95 11.10 1.34
N PHE A 43 -3.12 10.25 0.74
CA PHE A 43 -2.90 8.88 1.20
C PHE A 43 -1.44 8.51 0.98
N THR A 44 -0.65 8.78 2.00
CA THR A 44 0.81 8.62 2.04
C THR A 44 1.19 7.38 2.84
N PRO A 45 2.44 6.90 2.75
CA PRO A 45 2.91 5.78 3.58
C PRO A 45 2.69 6.01 5.09
N ASN A 46 2.89 7.23 5.59
CA ASN A 46 2.67 7.56 7.00
C ASN A 46 1.18 7.45 7.37
N LEU A 47 0.29 7.98 6.53
CA LEU A 47 -1.15 7.89 6.75
C LEU A 47 -1.66 6.44 6.70
N LEU A 48 -1.05 5.58 5.88
CA LEU A 48 -1.32 4.15 5.89
C LEU A 48 -0.99 3.53 7.27
N VAL A 49 0.18 3.84 7.83
CA VAL A 49 0.59 3.33 9.14
C VAL A 49 -0.36 3.81 10.24
N ASP A 50 -0.72 5.09 10.25
CA ASP A 50 -1.62 5.67 11.24
C ASP A 50 -3.03 5.09 11.14
N GLU A 51 -3.51 4.85 9.93
CA GLU A 51 -4.82 4.26 9.70
C GLU A 51 -4.87 2.78 10.13
N VAL A 52 -3.80 2.01 9.94
CA VAL A 52 -3.69 0.65 10.49
C VAL A 52 -3.71 0.67 12.02
N LYS A 53 -3.00 1.61 12.65
CA LYS A 53 -3.04 1.82 14.11
C LYS A 53 -4.43 2.20 14.61
N ARG A 54 -5.16 3.04 13.87
CA ARG A 54 -6.54 3.43 14.20
C ARG A 54 -7.51 2.25 14.17
N GLN A 55 -7.19 1.21 13.41
CA GLN A 55 -7.92 -0.08 13.42
C GLN A 55 -7.45 -1.03 14.54
N ASN A 56 -6.60 -0.58 15.46
CA ASN A 56 -6.00 -1.35 16.56
C ASN A 56 -5.02 -2.45 16.11
N PHE A 57 -4.32 -2.24 14.99
CA PHE A 57 -3.27 -3.15 14.51
C PHE A 57 -1.92 -2.44 14.38
N SER A 58 -0.83 -3.21 14.41
CA SER A 58 0.49 -2.75 14.00
C SER A 58 0.80 -3.25 12.58
N LEU A 59 1.36 -2.38 11.73
CA LEU A 59 1.82 -2.77 10.41
C LEU A 59 3.25 -3.30 10.54
N GLY A 60 3.44 -4.62 10.33
CA GLY A 60 4.77 -5.25 10.38
C GLY A 60 5.38 -5.51 9.00
N LEU A 61 4.55 -5.72 7.98
CA LEU A 61 4.98 -6.06 6.64
C LEU A 61 4.05 -5.41 5.61
N LEU A 62 4.63 -4.74 4.63
CA LEU A 62 3.94 -4.25 3.45
C LEU A 62 4.30 -5.11 2.24
N ILE A 63 3.27 -5.65 1.58
CA ILE A 63 3.39 -6.43 0.36
C ILE A 63 2.92 -5.58 -0.82
N ASP A 64 3.84 -5.16 -1.68
CA ASP A 64 3.57 -4.34 -2.85
C ASP A 64 3.39 -5.20 -4.11
N LEU A 65 2.21 -5.09 -4.72
CA LEU A 65 1.81 -5.83 -5.91
C LEU A 65 1.82 -4.96 -7.19
N ILE A 66 2.22 -3.69 -7.10
CA ILE A 66 2.18 -2.76 -8.22
C ILE A 66 3.24 -3.16 -9.26
N LYS A 67 2.79 -3.28 -10.52
CA LYS A 67 3.68 -3.48 -11.66
C LYS A 67 4.47 -2.19 -11.96
N GLY A 68 5.79 -2.26 -11.84
CA GLY A 68 6.71 -1.19 -12.25
C GLY A 68 7.26 -0.38 -11.07
N LYS A 69 7.58 0.89 -11.33
CA LYS A 69 8.19 1.80 -10.34
C LYS A 69 7.18 2.18 -9.25
N ASN A 70 7.70 2.37 -8.04
CA ASN A 70 6.91 2.78 -6.89
C ASN A 70 6.49 4.25 -7.02
N TYR A 71 5.31 4.58 -6.49
CA TYR A 71 4.84 5.96 -6.33
C TYR A 71 5.27 6.58 -5.00
N TYR A 72 5.98 5.80 -4.20
CA TYR A 72 6.48 6.17 -2.88
C TYR A 72 7.85 5.56 -2.65
N ASN A 73 8.64 6.17 -1.77
CA ASN A 73 9.93 5.64 -1.37
C ASN A 73 9.77 4.55 -0.29
N GLU A 74 10.22 3.31 -0.53
CA GLU A 74 10.10 2.23 0.47
C GLU A 74 10.83 2.55 1.80
N ARG A 75 11.83 3.44 1.78
CA ARG A 75 12.53 3.88 2.99
C ARG A 75 11.60 4.57 3.99
N SER A 76 10.53 5.20 3.50
CA SER A 76 9.51 5.80 4.35
C SER A 76 8.86 4.76 5.26
N LEU A 77 8.80 3.49 4.85
CA LEU A 77 8.24 2.39 5.63
C LEU A 77 9.30 1.72 6.51
N THR A 78 10.48 1.42 5.95
CA THR A 78 11.54 0.72 6.68
C THR A 78 12.07 1.52 7.86
N ASN A 79 12.00 2.86 7.80
CA ASN A 79 12.35 3.74 8.93
C ASN A 79 11.42 3.56 10.14
N PHE A 80 10.19 3.06 9.93
CA PHE A 80 9.27 2.68 11.02
C PHE A 80 9.43 1.22 11.46
N GLY A 81 10.46 0.52 10.98
CA GLY A 81 10.67 -0.91 11.25
C GLY A 81 9.70 -1.83 10.50
N ILE A 82 9.06 -1.32 9.44
CA ILE A 82 8.12 -2.09 8.63
C ILE A 82 8.89 -2.81 7.53
N GLU A 83 8.75 -4.13 7.45
CA GLU A 83 9.31 -4.90 6.36
C GLU A 83 8.60 -4.56 5.04
N TYR A 84 9.35 -4.50 3.95
CA TYR A 84 8.80 -4.22 2.63
C TYR A 84 9.17 -5.35 1.66
N LYS A 85 8.15 -5.97 1.05
CA LYS A 85 8.32 -7.00 0.02
C LYS A 85 7.54 -6.61 -1.23
N LYS A 86 8.21 -6.55 -2.38
CA LYS A 86 7.57 -6.34 -3.69
C LYS A 86 7.44 -7.66 -4.44
N ILE A 87 6.20 -8.03 -4.78
CA ILE A 87 5.91 -9.22 -5.58
C ILE A 87 5.56 -8.77 -6.98
N TYR A 88 6.40 -9.14 -7.95
CA TYR A 88 6.12 -8.89 -9.34
C TYR A 88 5.10 -9.88 -9.87
N ILE A 89 3.86 -9.43 -10.02
CA ILE A 89 2.80 -10.22 -10.66
C ILE A 89 2.82 -9.96 -12.17
N CYS A 90 2.93 -11.03 -12.96
CA CYS A 90 2.71 -10.94 -14.40
C CYS A 90 1.21 -10.85 -14.66
N GLY A 91 0.74 -9.80 -15.33
CA GLY A 91 -0.67 -9.63 -15.67
C GLY A 91 -1.20 -10.89 -16.36
N CYS A 92 -2.26 -11.48 -15.81
CA CYS A 92 -2.94 -12.70 -16.25
C CYS A 92 -2.35 -14.06 -15.80
N LYS A 93 -1.36 -14.12 -14.89
CA LYS A 93 -0.95 -15.39 -14.26
C LYS A 93 -0.97 -15.30 -12.74
N LEU A 94 -1.58 -16.28 -12.08
CA LEU A 94 -1.44 -16.49 -10.64
C LEU A 94 0.05 -16.62 -10.30
N SER A 95 0.47 -15.99 -9.19
CA SER A 95 1.81 -16.15 -8.67
C SER A 95 2.09 -17.63 -8.41
N ASP A 96 3.37 -18.02 -8.55
CA ASP A 96 3.82 -19.35 -8.19
C ASP A 96 3.41 -19.69 -6.76
N ALA A 97 2.81 -20.86 -6.53
CA ALA A 97 2.36 -21.28 -5.20
C ALA A 97 3.51 -21.26 -4.17
N ARG A 98 4.77 -21.38 -4.61
CA ARG A 98 5.96 -21.24 -3.75
C ARG A 98 6.05 -19.85 -3.13
N LEU A 99 5.69 -18.81 -3.87
CA LEU A 99 5.72 -17.42 -3.41
C LEU A 99 4.59 -17.14 -2.41
N VAL A 100 3.43 -17.79 -2.59
CA VAL A 100 2.31 -17.68 -1.63
C VAL A 100 2.69 -18.26 -0.26
N ARG A 101 3.52 -19.31 -0.21
CA ARG A 101 3.95 -19.96 1.04
C ARG A 101 4.88 -19.09 1.92
N GLU A 102 5.37 -17.97 1.42
CA GLU A 102 6.21 -17.04 2.20
C GLU A 102 5.40 -16.13 3.15
N PHE A 103 4.06 -16.20 3.10
CA PHE A 103 3.14 -15.29 3.80
C PHE A 103 2.04 -16.07 4.53
#